data_AF-A0A1W9N2M9-F1
#
_entry.id   AF-A0A1W9N2M9-F1
#
_cell.length_a   1.000
_cell.length_b   1.000
_cell.length_c   1.000
_cell.angle_alpha   90.00
_cell.angle_beta   90.00
_cell.angle_gamma   90.00
#
_symmetry.space_group_name_H-M   'P 1'
#
loop_
_entity.id
_entity.type
_entity.pdbx_description
1 polymer ?
#
loop_
_entity_poly.entity_id
_entity_poly.type
_entity_poly.pdbx_seq_one_letter_code
_entity_poly.pdbx_strand_id
1 'polypeptide(L)'
;MYKKYQYAILLITINALIQLCVSNVLAITREQVIKNAERYADYEWTVQKGNADPKWNILKVGQKVKGVAYNWGGSDTIEKFKEKLEKGIVAGNTI
;
A
#
# COMPACT_ATOMS: atom_id res chain seq x y z
N MET A 1 -3.68 -10.77 51.12
CA MET A 1 -4.64 -10.55 50.00
C MET A 1 -4.27 -9.34 49.14
N TYR A 2 -3.89 -8.21 49.74
CA TYR A 2 -3.55 -6.94 49.06
C TYR A 2 -2.46 -7.03 47.95
N LYS A 3 -1.36 -7.76 48.19
CA LYS A 3 -0.26 -7.88 47.22
C LYS A 3 -0.66 -8.53 45.88
N LYS A 4 -1.61 -9.48 45.90
CA LYS A 4 -2.07 -10.17 44.67
C LYS A 4 -2.77 -9.21 43.70
N TYR A 5 -3.58 -8.28 44.22
CA TYR A 5 -4.26 -7.28 43.41
C TYR A 5 -3.30 -6.20 42.86
N GLN A 6 -2.24 -5.86 43.62
CA GLN A 6 -1.20 -4.94 43.15
C GLN A 6 -0.43 -5.50 41.95
N TYR A 7 -0.08 -6.80 41.97
CA TYR A 7 0.57 -7.44 40.82
C TYR A 7 -0.36 -7.51 39.59
N ALA A 8 -1.65 -7.78 39.79
CA ALA A 8 -2.62 -7.81 38.70
C ALA A 8 -2.80 -6.43 38.05
N ILE A 9 -2.91 -5.37 38.85
CA ILE A 9 -3.01 -3.99 38.35
C ILE A 9 -1.73 -3.60 37.60
N LEU A 10 -0.55 -3.93 38.15
CA LEU A 10 0.73 -3.65 37.48
C LEU A 10 0.83 -4.35 36.12
N LEU A 11 0.47 -5.63 36.04
CA LEU A 11 0.45 -6.39 34.79
C LEU A 11 -0.50 -5.80 33.74
N ILE A 12 -1.69 -5.35 34.16
CA ILE A 12 -2.65 -4.70 33.27
C ILE A 12 -2.09 -3.38 32.75
N THR A 13 -1.50 -2.56 33.62
CA THR A 13 -0.93 -1.26 33.21
C THR A 13 0.25 -1.42 32.26
N ILE A 14 1.13 -2.40 32.49
CA ILE A 14 2.26 -2.70 31.59
C ILE A 14 1.75 -3.17 30.22
N ASN A 15 0.76 -4.06 30.18
CA ASN A 15 0.18 -4.52 28.91
C ASN A 15 -0.49 -3.37 28.13
N ALA A 16 -1.23 -2.50 28.82
CA ALA A 16 -1.83 -1.33 28.20
C ALA A 16 -0.76 -0.37 27.64
N LEU A 17 0.33 -0.14 28.38
CA LEU A 17 1.45 0.70 27.92
C LEU A 17 2.12 0.11 26.67
N ILE A 18 2.35 -1.21 26.65
CA ILE A 18 2.94 -1.91 25.50
C ILE A 18 2.03 -1.76 24.27
N GLN A 19 0.72 -1.97 24.42
CA GLN A 19 -0.23 -1.80 23.32
C GLN A 19 -0.26 -0.36 22.77
N LEU A 20 -0.20 0.65 23.64
CA LEU A 20 -0.11 2.05 23.23
C LEU A 20 1.20 2.35 22.46
N CYS A 21 2.33 1.82 22.91
CA CYS A 21 3.61 2.01 22.23
C CYS A 21 3.66 1.33 20.85
N VAL A 22 3.09 0.12 20.70
CA VAL A 22 3.06 -0.62 19.43
C VAL A 22 2.13 0.04 18.40
N SER A 23 1.08 0.72 18.84
CA SER A 23 0.09 1.37 17.94
C SER A 23 0.69 2.47 17.05
N ASN A 24 1.76 3.14 17.51
CA ASN A 24 2.40 4.22 16.74
C ASN A 24 3.39 3.73 15.68
N VAL A 25 3.80 2.45 15.72
CA VAL A 25 4.78 1.88 14.77
C VAL A 25 4.16 1.67 13.38
N LEU A 26 2.83 1.57 13.29
CA LEU A 26 2.12 1.29 12.04
C LEU A 26 1.69 2.56 11.28
N ALA A 27 1.89 3.75 11.84
CA ALA A 27 1.56 5.01 11.18
C ALA A 27 2.71 5.44 10.24
N ILE A 28 2.39 5.66 8.96
CA ILE A 28 3.36 6.27 8.03
C ILE A 28 3.50 7.76 8.31
N THR A 29 4.71 8.30 8.22
CA THR A 29 4.93 9.74 8.39
C THR A 29 4.45 10.51 7.16
N ARG A 30 4.24 11.81 7.30
CA ARG A 30 3.90 12.70 6.17
C ARG A 30 4.96 12.65 5.08
N GLU A 31 6.23 12.63 5.47
CA GLU A 31 7.37 12.55 4.56
C GLU A 31 7.34 11.23 3.78
N GLN A 32 6.95 10.13 4.44
CA GLN A 32 6.81 8.83 3.82
C GLN A 32 5.64 8.79 2.84
N VAL A 33 4.52 9.45 3.16
CA VAL A 33 3.38 9.64 2.23
C VAL A 33 3.84 10.39 0.97
N ILE A 34 4.53 11.51 1.14
CA ILE A 34 5.02 12.33 0.02
C ILE A 34 5.98 11.52 -0.85
N LYS A 35 6.96 10.87 -0.23
CA LYS A 35 7.93 10.02 -0.93
C LYS A 35 7.26 8.88 -1.69
N ASN A 36 6.23 8.26 -1.11
CA ASN A 36 5.47 7.22 -1.80
C ASN A 36 4.69 7.78 -3.00
N ALA A 37 4.04 8.94 -2.83
CA ALA A 37 3.32 9.60 -3.92
C ALA A 37 4.26 9.98 -5.09
N GLU A 38 5.44 10.52 -4.78
CA GLU A 38 6.49 10.82 -5.78
C GLU A 38 6.93 9.55 -6.51
N ARG A 39 7.25 8.49 -5.76
CA ARG A 39 7.60 7.19 -6.37
C ARG A 39 6.49 6.67 -7.30
N TYR A 40 5.23 6.84 -6.93
CA TYR A 40 4.10 6.35 -7.71
C TYR A 40 3.93 7.17 -8.99
N ALA A 41 4.08 8.49 -8.90
CA ALA A 41 4.03 9.40 -10.03
C ALA A 41 5.21 9.20 -11.00
N ASP A 42 6.38 8.82 -10.48
CA ASP A 42 7.59 8.63 -11.29
C ASP A 42 7.78 7.22 -11.84
N TYR A 43 6.96 6.25 -11.43
CA TYR A 43 7.10 4.88 -11.91
C TYR A 43 6.77 4.76 -13.40
N GLU A 44 7.70 4.25 -14.18
CA GLU A 44 7.51 3.98 -15.61
C GLU A 44 7.34 2.48 -15.87
N TRP A 45 6.41 2.12 -16.75
CA TRP A 45 6.18 0.75 -17.17
C TRP A 45 5.73 0.69 -18.63
N THR A 46 5.87 -0.50 -19.22
CA THR A 46 5.43 -0.76 -20.60
C THR A 46 4.21 -1.66 -20.56
N VAL A 47 3.15 -1.26 -21.27
CA VAL A 47 1.89 -1.99 -21.34
C VAL A 47 2.11 -3.32 -22.05
N GLN A 48 1.84 -4.43 -21.36
CA GLN A 48 1.87 -5.76 -21.96
C GLN A 48 0.48 -6.18 -22.45
N LYS A 49 0.42 -7.26 -23.23
CA LYS A 49 -0.84 -7.78 -23.82
C LYS A 49 -1.94 -8.01 -22.79
N GLY A 50 -1.63 -8.56 -21.62
CA GLY A 50 -2.62 -8.79 -20.56
C GLY A 50 -3.07 -7.53 -19.84
N ASN A 51 -2.30 -6.44 -19.90
CA ASN A 51 -2.64 -5.21 -19.20
C ASN A 51 -3.58 -4.30 -20.00
N ALA A 52 -3.61 -4.46 -21.33
CA ALA A 52 -4.46 -3.69 -22.24
C ALA A 52 -5.80 -4.40 -22.45
N ASP A 53 -6.88 -3.76 -22.02
CA ASP A 53 -8.24 -4.23 -22.25
C ASP A 53 -9.14 -3.02 -22.57
N PRO A 54 -9.69 -2.91 -23.80
CA PRO A 54 -10.52 -1.78 -24.20
C PRO A 54 -11.79 -1.62 -23.37
N LYS A 55 -12.21 -2.65 -22.63
CA LYS A 55 -13.33 -2.56 -21.68
C LYS A 55 -12.97 -1.75 -20.43
N TRP A 56 -11.70 -1.73 -20.04
CA TRP A 56 -11.24 -1.20 -18.75
C TRP A 56 -10.20 -0.09 -18.86
N ASN A 57 -9.57 0.09 -20.02
CA ASN A 57 -8.58 1.12 -20.27
C ASN A 57 -8.42 1.39 -21.78
N ILE A 58 -7.75 2.49 -22.11
CA ILE A 58 -7.42 2.89 -23.49
C ILE A 58 -5.95 2.60 -23.84
N LEU A 59 -5.29 1.72 -23.08
CA LEU A 59 -3.86 1.47 -23.21
C LEU A 59 -3.56 0.58 -24.41
N LYS A 60 -2.43 0.82 -25.06
CA LYS A 60 -1.96 0.03 -26.21
C LYS A 60 -0.75 -0.80 -25.82
N VAL A 61 -0.68 -2.05 -26.27
CA VAL A 61 0.49 -2.90 -26.05
C VAL A 61 1.76 -2.23 -26.57
N GLY A 62 2.82 -2.21 -25.77
CA GLY A 62 4.08 -1.53 -26.07
C GLY A 62 4.10 -0.03 -25.72
N GLN A 63 2.97 0.56 -25.33
CA GLN A 63 2.93 1.94 -24.85
C GLN A 63 3.71 2.06 -23.54
N LYS A 64 4.54 3.10 -23.44
CA LYS A 64 5.15 3.50 -22.16
C LYS A 64 4.17 4.38 -21.39
N VAL A 65 3.98 4.07 -20.12
CA VAL A 65 3.11 4.79 -19.20
C VAL A 65 3.93 5.23 -18.00
N LYS A 66 3.72 6.46 -17.57
CA LYS A 66 4.26 7.02 -16.34
C LYS A 66 3.13 7.12 -15.31
N GLY A 67 3.39 6.68 -14.08
CA GLY A 67 2.40 6.57 -13.03
C GLY A 67 1.90 5.14 -12.78
N VAL A 68 1.25 4.95 -11.63
CA VAL A 68 0.49 3.75 -11.28
C VAL A 68 -0.96 3.89 -11.75
N ALA A 69 -1.56 2.82 -12.29
CA ALA A 69 -2.94 2.85 -12.76
C ALA A 69 -3.93 3.11 -11.60
N TYR A 70 -4.86 4.05 -11.78
CA TYR A 70 -5.74 4.56 -10.72
C TYR A 70 -6.64 3.48 -10.09
N ASN A 71 -7.09 2.48 -10.86
CA ASN A 71 -7.96 1.42 -10.32
C ASN A 71 -7.22 0.42 -9.42
N TRP A 72 -5.89 0.52 -9.34
CA TRP A 72 -5.06 -0.14 -8.34
C TRP A 72 -4.52 0.88 -7.31
N GLY A 73 -4.94 2.14 -7.47
CA GLY A 73 -4.35 3.36 -6.95
C GLY A 73 -4.78 3.72 -5.53
N GLY A 74 -4.01 3.20 -4.59
CA GLY A 74 -3.93 3.72 -3.22
C GLY A 74 -3.58 2.66 -2.20
N SER A 75 -4.04 1.42 -2.44
CA SER A 75 -3.88 0.30 -1.52
C SER A 75 -2.67 -0.57 -1.84
N ASP A 76 -2.23 -0.61 -3.10
CA ASP A 76 -1.07 -1.40 -3.51
C ASP A 76 0.23 -0.60 -3.39
N THR A 77 1.32 -1.31 -3.10
CA THR A 77 2.67 -0.81 -3.27
C THR A 77 3.12 -0.93 -4.73
N ILE A 78 4.17 -0.22 -5.14
CA ILE A 78 4.76 -0.36 -6.48
C ILE A 78 5.14 -1.82 -6.77
N GLU A 79 5.62 -2.54 -5.78
CA GLU A 79 6.06 -3.93 -5.92
C GLU A 79 4.86 -4.84 -6.24
N LYS A 80 3.72 -4.61 -5.59
CA LYS A 80 2.48 -5.32 -5.86
C LYS A 80 1.85 -4.92 -7.20
N PHE A 81 1.96 -3.64 -7.57
CA PHE A 81 1.61 -3.16 -8.90
C PHE A 81 2.43 -3.90 -9.97
N LYS A 82 3.75 -3.98 -9.79
CA LYS A 82 4.66 -4.69 -10.69
C LYS A 82 4.31 -6.18 -10.82
N GLU A 83 4.06 -6.85 -9.71
CA GLU A 83 3.65 -8.27 -9.70
C GLU A 83 2.37 -8.49 -10.53
N LYS A 84 1.39 -7.60 -10.40
CA LYS A 84 0.15 -7.66 -11.18
C LYS A 84 0.38 -7.42 -12.67
N LEU A 85 1.27 -6.48 -13.02
CA LEU A 85 1.66 -6.24 -14.40
C LEU A 85 2.27 -7.51 -15.03
N GLU A 86 3.22 -8.13 -14.33
CA GLU A 86 3.89 -9.36 -14.78
C GLU A 86 2.93 -10.55 -14.92
N LYS A 87 1.89 -10.60 -14.08
CA LYS A 87 0.81 -11.58 -14.19
C LYS A 87 -0.18 -11.29 -15.32
N GLY A 88 0.00 -10.20 -16.07
CA GLY A 88 -0.90 -9.79 -17.13
C GLY A 88 -2.28 -9.38 -16.63
N ILE A 89 -2.39 -8.88 -15.39
CA ILE A 89 -3.65 -8.37 -14.86
C ILE A 89 -3.94 -7.03 -15.54
N VAL A 90 -5.21 -6.83 -15.89
CA VAL A 90 -5.68 -5.63 -16.59
C VAL A 90 -5.44 -4.39 -15.75
N ALA A 91 -4.61 -3.47 -16.26
CA ALA A 91 -4.33 -2.20 -15.61
C ALA A 91 -5.49 -1.25 -15.89
N GLY A 92 -6.50 -1.28 -15.03
CA GLY A 92 -7.72 -0.49 -15.22
C GLY A 92 -7.48 1.00 -15.02
N ASN A 93 -8.11 1.81 -15.86
CA ASN A 93 -8.35 3.22 -15.64
C ASN A 93 -9.86 3.43 -15.77
N THR A 94 -10.60 3.53 -14.67
CA THR A 94 -11.95 4.10 -14.77
C THR A 94 -11.77 5.60 -14.92
N ILE A 95 -11.82 6.05 -16.18
CA ILE A 95 -12.21 7.43 -16.53
C ILE A 95 -13.67 7.59 -16.08
#